data_AF-A0A957SRZ5-F1
#
_entry.id   AF-A0A957SRZ5-F1
#
_cell.length_a   1.000
_cell.length_b   1.000
_cell.length_c   1.000
_cell.angle_alpha   90.00
_cell.angle_beta   90.00
_cell.angle_gamma   90.00
#
_symmetry.space_group_name_H-M   'P 1'
#
loop_
_entity.id
_entity.type
_entity.pdbx_description
1 polymer ?
#
loop_
_entity_poly.entity_id
_entity_poly.type
_entity_poly.pdbx_seq_one_letter_code
_entity_poly.pdbx_strand_id
1 'polypeptide(L)'
;PFPVDQELYCHTTAILHYAKGVAHAATGNVVAAERERELFAAACRRVPESRNHFNNSCADVLAVAAEMLNGEVEYRKGNYEQAYAHLRASVALDDGLAYAEPWGWMQPTRHALGALLLEQGHAAEALAVYRADLGLDNTLSRPSQHPENVWSLHGYIESLHRLDRCAEAEALQPRLDLALARADVPIHASCFCRLDM
;
A
#
# COMPACT_ATOMS: atom_id res chain seq x y z
N PRO A 1 17.49 -11.60 6.15
CA PRO A 1 17.95 -11.93 7.53
C PRO A 1 17.78 -10.71 8.44
N PHE A 2 17.66 -10.88 9.75
CA PHE A 2 17.64 -9.75 10.68
C PHE A 2 19.05 -9.20 10.91
N PRO A 3 19.19 -7.90 11.24
CA PRO A 3 20.47 -7.34 11.64
C PRO A 3 20.96 -8.01 12.94
N VAL A 4 22.28 -8.11 13.08
CA VAL A 4 22.91 -8.67 14.29
C VAL A 4 22.60 -7.80 15.51
N ASP A 5 22.74 -6.47 15.35
CA ASP A 5 22.42 -5.50 16.38
C ASP A 5 21.00 -4.92 16.17
N GLN A 6 20.00 -5.58 16.73
CA GLN A 6 18.61 -5.14 16.60
C GLN A 6 18.26 -3.92 17.47
N GLU A 7 19.12 -3.54 18.40
CA GLU A 7 18.94 -2.33 19.21
C GLU A 7 19.33 -1.10 18.38
N LEU A 8 20.52 -1.14 17.77
CA LEU A 8 20.97 -0.09 16.84
C LEU A 8 20.09 -0.01 15.59
N TYR A 9 19.73 -1.16 15.02
CA TYR A 9 18.88 -1.28 13.83
C TYR A 9 17.41 -1.56 14.19
N CYS A 10 16.90 -0.93 15.25
CA CYS A 10 15.52 -1.13 15.73
C CYS A 10 14.45 -0.83 14.67
N HIS A 11 14.55 0.30 13.95
CA HIS A 11 13.62 0.65 12.87
C HIS A 11 13.67 -0.39 11.73
N THR A 12 14.86 -0.75 11.26
CA THR A 12 15.03 -1.80 10.23
C THR A 12 14.45 -3.14 10.69
N THR A 13 14.64 -3.49 11.96
CA THR A 13 14.07 -4.71 12.55
C THR A 13 12.55 -4.69 12.52
N ALA A 14 11.92 -3.57 12.87
CA ALA A 14 10.48 -3.40 12.75
C ALA A 14 10.02 -3.56 11.28
N ILE A 15 10.64 -2.85 10.34
CA ILE A 15 10.30 -2.95 8.91
C ILE A 15 10.46 -4.38 8.36
N LEU A 16 11.45 -5.15 8.84
CA LEU A 16 11.62 -6.55 8.44
C LEU A 16 10.50 -7.45 8.95
N HIS A 17 10.02 -7.25 10.18
CA HIS A 17 8.84 -7.96 10.69
C HIS A 17 7.58 -7.58 9.89
N TYR A 18 7.40 -6.28 9.60
CA TYR A 18 6.33 -5.79 8.73
C TYR A 18 6.34 -6.49 7.36
N ALA A 19 7.48 -6.48 6.67
CA ALA A 19 7.60 -7.05 5.33
C ALA A 19 7.32 -8.55 5.31
N LYS A 20 7.79 -9.29 6.32
CA LYS A 20 7.48 -10.71 6.47
C LYS A 20 6.01 -10.96 6.77
N GLY A 21 5.39 -10.13 7.61
CA GLY A 21 3.97 -10.21 7.93
C GLY A 21 3.09 -10.05 6.69
N VAL A 22 3.35 -9.01 5.89
CA VAL A 22 2.66 -8.79 4.60
C VAL A 22 2.90 -9.95 3.64
N ALA A 23 4.14 -10.44 3.52
CA ALA A 23 4.45 -11.59 2.66
C ALA A 23 3.72 -12.87 3.09
N HIS A 24 3.63 -13.13 4.40
CA HIS A 24 2.87 -14.27 4.92
C HIS A 24 1.37 -14.11 4.70
N ALA A 25 0.82 -12.91 4.85
CA ALA A 25 -0.57 -12.62 4.52
C ALA A 25 -0.84 -12.87 3.02
N ALA A 26 -0.03 -12.30 2.14
CA ALA A 26 -0.17 -12.47 0.68
C ALA A 26 -0.04 -13.94 0.22
N THR A 27 0.68 -14.78 0.97
CA THR A 27 0.83 -16.22 0.68
C THR A 27 -0.18 -17.09 1.43
N GLY A 28 -1.17 -16.50 2.11
CA GLY A 28 -2.22 -17.21 2.83
C GLY A 28 -1.78 -17.84 4.17
N ASN A 29 -0.54 -17.62 4.61
CA ASN A 29 -0.04 -18.12 5.88
C ASN A 29 -0.41 -17.16 7.03
N VAL A 30 -1.70 -17.11 7.35
CA VAL A 30 -2.27 -16.20 8.35
C VAL A 30 -1.61 -16.35 9.73
N VAL A 31 -1.33 -17.59 10.17
CA VAL A 31 -0.70 -17.85 11.47
C VAL A 31 0.68 -17.21 11.57
N ALA A 32 1.51 -17.36 10.53
CA ALA A 32 2.82 -16.71 10.49
C ALA A 32 2.70 -15.18 10.35
N ALA A 33 1.70 -14.69 9.62
CA ALA A 33 1.45 -13.26 9.47
C ALA A 33 1.06 -12.60 10.80
N GLU A 34 0.17 -13.23 11.59
CA GLU A 34 -0.19 -12.76 12.92
C GLU A 34 1.01 -12.79 13.88
N ARG A 35 1.86 -13.82 13.78
CA ARG A 35 3.09 -13.89 14.57
C ARG A 35 4.04 -12.75 14.25
N GLU A 36 4.27 -12.45 12.98
CA GLU A 36 5.11 -11.33 12.55
C GLU A 36 4.48 -9.98 12.92
N ARG A 37 3.14 -9.87 12.94
CA ARG A 37 2.42 -8.68 13.46
C ARG A 37 2.70 -8.43 14.95
N GLU A 38 2.69 -9.46 15.78
CA GLU A 38 3.06 -9.33 17.21
C GLU A 38 4.52 -8.89 17.38
N LEU A 39 5.42 -9.49 16.60
CA LEU A 39 6.85 -9.19 16.63
C LEU A 39 7.15 -7.78 16.12
N PHE A 40 6.44 -7.33 15.09
CA PHE A 40 6.45 -5.97 14.59
C PHE A 40 6.07 -4.98 15.70
N ALA A 41 4.94 -5.19 16.37
CA ALA A 41 4.49 -4.32 17.45
C ALA A 41 5.51 -4.27 18.61
N ALA A 42 6.14 -5.40 18.94
CA ALA A 42 7.23 -5.43 19.91
C ALA A 42 8.48 -4.68 19.43
N ALA A 43 8.82 -4.78 18.15
CA ALA A 43 9.95 -4.06 17.56
C ALA A 43 9.73 -2.54 17.54
N CYS A 44 8.52 -2.08 17.23
CA CYS A 44 8.16 -0.65 17.26
C CYS A 44 8.41 -0.02 18.63
N ARG A 45 8.06 -0.71 19.73
CA ARG A 45 8.31 -0.22 21.11
C ARG A 45 9.78 -0.02 21.46
N ARG A 46 10.70 -0.59 20.68
CA ARG A 46 12.15 -0.43 20.86
C ARG A 46 12.71 0.76 20.08
N VAL A 47 11.94 1.37 19.19
CA VAL A 47 12.36 2.53 18.42
C VAL A 47 12.20 3.77 19.28
N PRO A 48 13.28 4.53 19.58
CA PRO A 48 13.17 5.74 20.37
C PRO A 48 12.34 6.81 19.64
N GLU A 49 11.54 7.58 20.38
CA GLU A 49 10.75 8.69 19.83
C GLU A 49 11.62 9.76 19.14
N SER A 50 12.88 9.91 19.55
CA SER A 50 13.85 10.83 18.96
C SER A 50 14.40 10.38 17.60
N ARG A 51 14.08 9.16 17.15
CA ARG A 51 14.58 8.61 15.90
C ARG A 51 13.76 9.15 14.73
N ASN A 52 14.43 9.83 13.81
CA ASN A 52 13.80 10.38 12.62
C ASN A 52 14.19 9.61 11.36
N HIS A 53 13.25 9.59 10.42
CA HIS A 53 13.41 9.18 9.03
C HIS A 53 13.24 10.42 8.15
N PHE A 54 14.36 11.10 7.87
CA PHE A 54 14.38 12.41 7.23
C PHE A 54 13.48 13.42 7.96
N ASN A 55 12.41 13.89 7.32
CA ASN A 55 11.51 14.92 7.86
C ASN A 55 10.41 14.35 8.76
N ASN A 56 10.26 13.02 8.82
CA ASN A 56 9.23 12.34 9.60
C ASN A 56 9.86 11.61 10.79
N SER A 57 9.11 11.39 11.86
CA SER A 57 9.56 10.49 12.92
C SER A 57 9.51 9.04 12.42
N CYS A 58 10.40 8.19 12.92
CA CYS A 58 10.30 6.75 12.67
C CYS A 58 8.98 6.17 13.22
N ALA A 59 8.41 6.78 14.27
CA ALA A 59 7.14 6.36 14.83
C ALA A 59 5.98 6.57 13.85
N ASP A 60 5.92 7.73 13.18
CA ASP A 60 4.88 8.04 12.19
C ASP A 60 4.97 7.10 10.97
N VAL A 61 6.18 6.87 10.47
CA VAL A 61 6.42 5.92 9.36
C VAL A 61 5.99 4.50 9.77
N LEU A 62 6.28 4.07 10.99
CA LEU A 62 5.86 2.76 11.49
C LEU A 62 4.36 2.68 11.77
N ALA A 63 3.67 3.80 11.99
CA ALA A 63 2.20 3.81 12.11
C ALA A 63 1.55 3.48 10.75
N VAL A 64 2.08 4.01 9.64
CA VAL A 64 1.64 3.62 8.28
C VAL A 64 1.79 2.11 8.08
N ALA A 65 2.97 1.56 8.45
CA ALA A 65 3.28 0.14 8.36
C ALA A 65 2.35 -0.72 9.23
N ALA A 66 2.02 -0.27 10.44
CA ALA A 66 1.15 -0.97 11.37
C ALA A 66 -0.25 -1.17 10.77
N GLU A 67 -0.84 -0.08 10.28
CA GLU A 67 -2.16 -0.10 9.67
C GLU A 67 -2.18 -0.90 8.36
N MET A 68 -1.13 -0.82 7.55
CA MET A 68 -1.00 -1.65 6.35
C MET A 68 -0.97 -3.15 6.70
N LEU A 69 -0.12 -3.54 7.65
CA LEU A 69 0.00 -4.93 8.08
C LEU A 69 -1.29 -5.48 8.69
N ASN A 70 -1.96 -4.67 9.51
CA ASN A 70 -3.26 -5.03 10.07
C ASN A 70 -4.29 -5.25 8.96
N GLY A 71 -4.34 -4.35 7.98
CA GLY A 71 -5.21 -4.44 6.82
C GLY A 71 -5.01 -5.74 6.05
N GLU A 72 -3.78 -6.02 5.63
CA GLU A 72 -3.40 -7.23 4.89
C GLU A 72 -3.72 -8.53 5.66
N VAL A 73 -3.41 -8.57 6.96
CA VAL A 73 -3.67 -9.74 7.81
C VAL A 73 -5.18 -9.97 8.01
N GLU A 74 -5.94 -8.93 8.35
CA GLU A 74 -7.38 -9.05 8.56
C GLU A 74 -8.11 -9.38 7.26
N TYR A 75 -7.64 -8.86 6.12
CA TYR A 75 -8.19 -9.21 4.82
C TYR A 75 -8.10 -10.72 4.58
N ARG A 76 -6.95 -11.30 4.88
CA ARG A 76 -6.69 -12.74 4.70
C ARG A 76 -7.39 -13.63 5.70
N LYS A 77 -7.83 -13.06 6.82
CA LYS A 77 -8.73 -13.72 7.78
C LYS A 77 -10.20 -13.69 7.33
N GLY A 78 -10.52 -12.99 6.24
CA GLY A 78 -11.89 -12.75 5.78
C GLY A 78 -12.61 -11.64 6.54
N ASN A 79 -11.89 -10.87 7.37
CA ASN A 79 -12.44 -9.77 8.16
C ASN A 79 -12.44 -8.46 7.36
N TYR A 80 -13.12 -8.46 6.20
CA TYR A 80 -12.98 -7.41 5.18
C TYR A 80 -13.27 -5.99 5.68
N GLU A 81 -14.31 -5.78 6.48
CA GLU A 81 -14.62 -4.44 7.02
C GLU A 81 -13.49 -3.89 7.89
N GLN A 82 -12.92 -4.73 8.76
CA GLN A 82 -11.77 -4.35 9.59
C GLN A 82 -10.53 -4.12 8.73
N ALA A 83 -10.32 -4.96 7.72
CA ALA A 83 -9.22 -4.83 6.79
C ALA A 83 -9.26 -3.47 6.07
N TYR A 84 -10.41 -3.09 5.51
CA TYR A 84 -10.57 -1.81 4.82
C TYR A 84 -10.47 -0.62 5.76
N ALA A 85 -10.93 -0.72 7.01
CA ALA A 85 -10.71 0.32 8.01
C ALA A 85 -9.21 0.59 8.22
N HIS A 86 -8.43 -0.48 8.41
CA HIS A 86 -6.97 -0.39 8.56
C HIS A 86 -6.26 0.12 7.29
N LEU A 87 -6.63 -0.38 6.11
CA LEU A 87 -6.01 0.06 4.86
C LEU A 87 -6.29 1.54 4.56
N ARG A 88 -7.51 2.03 4.84
CA ARG A 88 -7.84 3.46 4.74
C ARG A 88 -7.08 4.30 5.76
N ALA A 89 -6.93 3.80 6.99
CA ALA A 89 -6.12 4.48 8.01
C ALA A 89 -4.64 4.55 7.59
N SER A 90 -4.10 3.49 6.98
CA SER A 90 -2.74 3.49 6.42
C SER A 90 -2.57 4.56 5.34
N VAL A 91 -3.53 4.68 4.41
CA VAL A 91 -3.54 5.75 3.39
C VAL A 91 -3.60 7.14 4.04
N ALA A 92 -4.46 7.34 5.03
CA ALA A 92 -4.58 8.64 5.69
C ALA A 92 -3.31 9.05 6.47
N LEU A 93 -2.62 8.07 7.08
CA LEU A 93 -1.34 8.29 7.74
C LEU A 93 -0.23 8.61 6.74
N ASP A 94 -0.19 7.89 5.61
CA ASP A 94 0.77 8.09 4.50
C ASP A 94 0.60 9.50 3.90
N ASP A 95 -0.64 9.88 3.56
CA ASP A 95 -0.98 11.23 3.07
C ASP A 95 -0.63 12.34 4.09
N GLY A 96 -0.62 12.00 5.38
CA GLY A 96 -0.31 12.91 6.49
C GLY A 96 1.19 13.07 6.77
N LEU A 97 2.05 12.25 6.16
CA LEU A 97 3.50 12.38 6.33
C LEU A 97 4.00 13.71 5.75
N ALA A 98 4.99 14.31 6.39
CA ALA A 98 5.71 15.44 5.84
C ALA A 98 6.42 15.03 4.55
N TYR A 99 6.36 15.90 3.54
CA TYR A 99 7.08 15.70 2.29
C TYR A 99 8.58 15.49 2.54
N ALA A 100 9.16 14.47 1.93
CA ALA A 100 10.57 14.14 2.01
C ALA A 100 11.05 13.49 0.70
N GLU A 101 12.33 13.67 0.38
CA GLU A 101 13.01 12.97 -0.72
C GLU A 101 14.25 12.25 -0.16
N PRO A 102 14.28 10.91 -0.10
CA PRO A 102 13.23 9.97 -0.52
C PRO A 102 11.97 10.03 0.38
N TRP A 103 10.85 9.51 -0.14
CA TRP A 103 9.58 9.48 0.59
C TRP A 103 9.71 8.74 1.92
N GLY A 104 8.98 9.21 2.94
CA GLY A 104 8.99 8.60 4.27
C GLY A 104 8.47 7.16 4.27
N TRP A 105 7.54 6.87 3.36
CA TRP A 105 7.00 5.55 3.11
C TRP A 105 7.10 5.22 1.62
N MET A 106 7.72 4.07 1.30
CA MET A 106 8.06 3.71 -0.07
C MET A 106 7.08 2.71 -0.71
N GLN A 107 6.29 1.98 0.08
CA GLN A 107 5.33 1.01 -0.44
C GLN A 107 3.96 1.67 -0.60
N PRO A 108 3.48 1.97 -1.82
CA PRO A 108 2.28 2.79 -1.97
C PRO A 108 1.05 2.16 -1.30
N THR A 109 0.50 2.86 -0.30
CA THR A 109 -0.61 2.33 0.50
C THR A 109 -1.89 2.15 -0.32
N ARG A 110 -2.11 3.08 -1.25
CA ARG A 110 -3.23 3.10 -2.19
C ARG A 110 -3.25 1.91 -3.14
N HIS A 111 -2.08 1.33 -3.48
CA HIS A 111 -2.05 0.13 -4.33
C HIS A 111 -2.68 -1.06 -3.63
N ALA A 112 -2.32 -1.30 -2.36
CA ALA A 112 -2.89 -2.41 -1.59
C ALA A 112 -4.41 -2.23 -1.39
N LEU A 113 -4.83 -1.04 -0.95
CA LEU A 113 -6.25 -0.73 -0.77
C LEU A 113 -7.04 -0.90 -2.08
N GLY A 114 -6.58 -0.29 -3.18
CA GLY A 114 -7.25 -0.35 -4.46
C GLY A 114 -7.31 -1.77 -5.04
N ALA A 115 -6.25 -2.57 -4.89
CA ALA A 115 -6.22 -3.95 -5.39
C ALA A 115 -7.20 -4.84 -4.63
N LEU A 116 -7.22 -4.74 -3.29
CA LEU A 116 -8.08 -5.55 -2.42
C LEU A 116 -9.55 -5.12 -2.48
N LEU A 117 -9.83 -3.86 -2.79
CA LEU A 117 -11.18 -3.38 -3.12
C LEU A 117 -11.67 -3.98 -4.44
N LEU A 118 -10.83 -4.00 -5.48
CA LEU A 118 -11.17 -4.62 -6.76
C LEU A 118 -11.38 -6.13 -6.63
N GLU A 119 -10.57 -6.82 -5.82
CA GLU A 119 -10.75 -8.25 -5.53
C GLU A 119 -12.17 -8.57 -5.02
N GLN A 120 -12.75 -7.73 -4.16
CA GLN A 120 -14.11 -7.90 -3.64
C GLN A 120 -15.20 -7.16 -4.46
N GLY A 121 -14.85 -6.61 -5.63
CA GLY A 121 -15.82 -5.94 -6.51
C GLY A 121 -16.21 -4.51 -6.10
N HIS A 122 -15.51 -3.89 -5.15
CA HIS A 122 -15.71 -2.48 -4.75
C HIS A 122 -15.07 -1.50 -5.75
N ALA A 123 -15.44 -1.61 -7.03
CA ALA A 123 -14.83 -0.86 -8.13
C ALA A 123 -14.98 0.67 -8.00
N ALA A 124 -16.12 1.15 -7.47
CA ALA A 124 -16.36 2.58 -7.29
C ALA A 124 -15.38 3.23 -6.31
N GLU A 125 -15.09 2.54 -5.20
CA GLU A 125 -14.14 3.03 -4.21
C GLU A 125 -12.71 2.90 -4.72
N ALA A 126 -12.37 1.77 -5.35
CA ALA A 126 -11.05 1.58 -5.97
C ALA A 126 -10.74 2.67 -7.01
N LEU A 127 -11.73 3.04 -7.83
CA LEU A 127 -11.61 4.14 -8.78
C LEU A 127 -11.21 5.45 -8.10
N ALA A 128 -11.82 5.79 -6.96
CA ALA A 128 -11.48 7.00 -6.21
C ALA A 128 -10.07 6.94 -5.61
N VAL A 129 -9.65 5.78 -5.12
CA VAL A 129 -8.30 5.55 -4.59
C VAL A 129 -7.24 5.81 -5.67
N TYR A 130 -7.41 5.26 -6.87
CA TYR A 130 -6.47 5.47 -7.98
C TYR A 130 -6.57 6.87 -8.59
N ARG A 131 -7.76 7.48 -8.61
CA ARG A 131 -7.95 8.86 -9.08
C ARG A 131 -7.08 9.83 -8.29
N ALA A 132 -7.08 9.68 -6.96
CA ALA A 132 -6.28 10.47 -6.05
C ALA A 132 -4.78 10.25 -6.30
N ASP A 133 -4.33 8.98 -6.38
CA ASP A 133 -2.92 8.65 -6.64
C ASP A 133 -2.41 9.24 -7.96
N LEU A 134 -3.19 9.14 -9.03
CA LEU A 134 -2.83 9.67 -10.35
C LEU A 134 -2.88 11.20 -10.43
N GLY A 135 -3.33 11.90 -9.39
CA GLY A 135 -3.52 13.35 -9.39
C GLY A 135 -4.64 13.82 -10.34
N LEU A 136 -5.65 12.98 -10.55
CA LEU A 136 -6.83 13.31 -11.38
C LEU A 136 -7.91 14.06 -10.57
N ASP A 137 -7.68 14.28 -9.28
CA ASP A 137 -8.44 15.16 -8.41
C ASP A 137 -7.50 15.89 -7.42
N ASN A 138 -8.09 16.70 -6.53
CA ASN A 138 -7.35 17.51 -5.56
C ASN A 138 -7.26 16.85 -4.17
N THR A 139 -7.40 15.52 -4.08
CA THR A 139 -7.31 14.80 -2.79
C THR A 139 -5.89 14.91 -2.21
N LEU A 140 -4.87 14.75 -3.07
CA LEU A 140 -3.47 14.78 -2.68
C LEU A 140 -2.81 16.09 -3.04
N SER A 141 -1.86 16.52 -2.20
CA SER A 141 -0.95 17.60 -2.56
C SER A 141 -0.13 17.22 -3.80
N ARG A 142 0.22 18.20 -4.65
CA ARG A 142 0.92 17.93 -5.91
C ARG A 142 2.17 17.04 -5.78
N PRO A 143 3.03 17.19 -4.76
CA PRO A 143 4.20 16.33 -4.59
C PRO A 143 3.89 14.86 -4.23
N SER A 144 2.65 14.57 -3.80
CA SER A 144 2.16 13.24 -3.46
C SER A 144 1.33 12.62 -4.59
N GLN A 145 1.26 13.26 -5.76
CA GLN A 145 0.57 12.74 -6.94
C GLN A 145 1.57 12.02 -7.85
N HIS A 146 1.17 10.90 -8.41
CA HIS A 146 1.99 10.03 -9.26
C HIS A 146 1.39 9.90 -10.69
N PRO A 147 1.47 10.95 -11.52
CA PRO A 147 1.06 10.86 -12.93
C PRO A 147 1.80 9.73 -13.64
N GLU A 148 1.09 8.99 -14.49
CA GLU A 148 1.64 7.85 -15.25
C GLU A 148 2.18 6.69 -14.40
N ASN A 149 1.80 6.60 -13.11
CA ASN A 149 2.05 5.40 -12.33
C ASN A 149 1.32 4.21 -12.96
N VAL A 150 2.09 3.27 -13.51
CA VAL A 150 1.58 2.12 -14.26
C VAL A 150 0.63 1.25 -13.44
N TRP A 151 0.90 1.07 -12.15
CA TRP A 151 0.09 0.24 -11.26
C TRP A 151 -1.27 0.89 -10.99
N SER A 152 -1.28 2.20 -10.75
CA SER A 152 -2.52 2.97 -10.55
C SER A 152 -3.31 3.18 -11.83
N LEU A 153 -2.64 3.37 -12.98
CA LEU A 153 -3.30 3.41 -14.29
C LEU A 153 -4.03 2.09 -14.58
N HIS A 154 -3.36 0.95 -14.34
CA HIS A 154 -3.98 -0.37 -14.49
C HIS A 154 -5.24 -0.49 -13.62
N GLY A 155 -5.12 -0.22 -12.33
CA GLY A 155 -6.25 -0.30 -11.39
C GLY A 155 -7.38 0.68 -11.71
N TYR A 156 -7.07 1.90 -12.17
CA TYR A 156 -8.06 2.90 -12.55
C TYR A 156 -8.87 2.47 -13.77
N ILE A 157 -8.20 2.00 -14.83
CA ILE A 157 -8.84 1.52 -16.06
C ILE A 157 -9.67 0.26 -15.78
N GLU A 158 -9.17 -0.68 -15.00
CA GLU A 158 -9.93 -1.85 -14.58
C GLU A 158 -11.20 -1.43 -13.80
N SER A 159 -11.07 -0.47 -12.89
CA SER A 159 -12.21 0.07 -12.13
C SER A 159 -13.26 0.70 -13.06
N LEU A 160 -12.84 1.41 -14.11
CA LEU A 160 -13.76 1.98 -15.11
C LEU A 160 -14.51 0.90 -15.89
N HIS A 161 -13.82 -0.17 -16.34
CA HIS A 161 -14.47 -1.29 -17.02
C HIS A 161 -15.49 -1.99 -16.12
N ARG A 162 -15.17 -2.23 -14.85
CA ARG A 162 -16.11 -2.85 -13.89
C ARG A 162 -17.33 -1.97 -13.56
N LEU A 163 -17.27 -0.68 -13.87
CA LEU A 163 -18.36 0.27 -13.70
C LEU A 163 -19.07 0.59 -15.04
N ASP A 164 -18.81 -0.18 -16.09
CA ASP A 164 -19.35 0.02 -17.45
C ASP A 164 -19.02 1.40 -18.06
N ARG A 165 -17.93 2.03 -17.63
CA ARG A 165 -17.44 3.33 -18.12
C ARG A 165 -16.40 3.18 -19.23
N CYS A 166 -16.70 2.32 -20.21
CA CYS A 166 -15.74 1.89 -21.24
C CYS A 166 -15.15 3.04 -22.06
N ALA A 167 -15.94 4.07 -22.41
CA ALA A 167 -15.43 5.22 -23.16
C ALA A 167 -14.32 5.99 -22.42
N GLU A 168 -14.41 6.10 -21.09
CA GLU A 168 -13.35 6.74 -20.29
C GLU A 168 -12.12 5.84 -20.17
N ALA A 169 -12.33 4.53 -20.09
CA ALA A 169 -11.25 3.55 -20.03
C ALA A 169 -10.44 3.55 -21.34
N GLU A 170 -11.13 3.49 -22.49
CA GLU A 170 -10.54 3.56 -23.82
C GLU A 170 -9.76 4.86 -24.05
N ALA A 171 -10.26 5.99 -23.54
CA ALA A 171 -9.56 7.27 -23.64
C ALA A 171 -8.21 7.29 -22.88
N LEU A 172 -8.06 6.47 -21.84
CA LEU A 172 -6.84 6.37 -21.03
C LEU A 172 -5.96 5.18 -21.38
N GLN A 173 -6.47 4.21 -22.16
CA GLN A 173 -5.73 3.03 -22.57
C GLN A 173 -4.36 3.34 -23.20
N PRO A 174 -4.20 4.35 -24.10
CA PRO A 174 -2.89 4.67 -24.66
C PRO A 174 -1.83 5.08 -23.63
N ARG A 175 -2.24 5.69 -22.51
CA ARG A 175 -1.34 6.06 -21.41
C ARG A 175 -0.86 4.82 -20.66
N LEU A 176 -1.79 3.88 -20.40
CA LEU A 176 -1.44 2.60 -19.79
C LEU A 176 -0.54 1.77 -20.71
N ASP A 177 -0.82 1.70 -22.01
CA ASP A 177 0.01 0.96 -22.97
C ASP A 177 1.45 1.49 -23.00
N LEU A 178 1.62 2.82 -22.99
CA LEU A 178 2.93 3.46 -22.92
C LEU A 178 3.66 3.14 -21.62
N ALA A 179 2.95 3.14 -20.50
CA ALA A 179 3.51 2.81 -19.19
C ALA A 179 3.91 1.33 -19.10
N LEU A 180 3.08 0.43 -19.62
CA LEU A 180 3.32 -1.02 -19.69
C LEU A 180 4.48 -1.38 -20.61
N ALA A 181 4.72 -0.62 -21.69
CA ALA A 181 5.85 -0.85 -22.60
C ALA A 181 7.22 -0.74 -21.90
N ARG A 182 7.27 -0.16 -20.68
CA ARG A 182 8.48 -0.02 -19.86
C ARG A 182 8.51 -0.99 -18.67
N ALA A 183 7.48 -1.83 -18.50
CA ALA A 183 7.41 -2.78 -17.40
C ALA A 183 8.25 -4.01 -17.71
N ASP A 184 9.13 -4.39 -16.79
CA ASP A 184 9.96 -5.61 -16.90
C ASP A 184 9.16 -6.89 -16.65
N VAL A 185 7.98 -6.76 -16.02
CA VAL A 185 7.09 -7.87 -15.68
C VAL A 185 5.65 -7.55 -16.09
N PRO A 186 4.84 -8.55 -16.44
CA PRO A 186 3.41 -8.34 -16.64
C PRO A 186 2.76 -7.77 -15.38
N ILE A 187 1.92 -6.74 -15.56
CA ILE A 187 1.15 -6.11 -14.50
C ILE A 187 -0.30 -6.52 -14.69
N HIS A 188 -0.82 -7.32 -13.74
CA HIS A 188 -2.21 -7.81 -13.74
C HIS A 188 -3.06 -7.20 -12.61
N ALA A 189 -2.41 -6.57 -11.64
CA ALA A 189 -3.02 -5.85 -10.54
C ALA A 189 -2.02 -4.81 -10.03
N SER A 190 -2.50 -3.79 -9.33
CA SER A 190 -1.66 -2.75 -8.71
C SER A 190 -0.83 -3.25 -7.52
N CYS A 191 -1.20 -4.41 -6.95
CA CYS A 191 -0.53 -5.05 -5.82
C CYS A 191 -0.59 -6.58 -5.96
N PHE A 192 0.51 -7.26 -5.67
CA PHE A 192 0.57 -8.73 -5.58
C PHE A 192 -0.16 -9.31 -4.35
N CYS A 193 -0.68 -8.44 -3.50
CA CYS A 193 -1.65 -8.77 -2.48
C CYS A 193 -3.06 -9.02 -3.08
N ARG A 194 -3.30 -8.86 -4.38
CA ARG A 194 -4.52 -9.41 -5.01
C ARG A 194 -4.21 -10.78 -5.57
N LEU A 195 -5.00 -11.78 -5.17
CA LEU A 195 -4.86 -13.18 -5.59
C LEU A 195 -5.90 -13.59 -6.64
N ASP A 196 -7.09 -13.00 -6.60
CA ASP A 196 -8.14 -13.29 -7.59
C ASP A 196 -7.97 -12.33 -8.78
N MET A 197 -7.49 -12.85 -9.90
CA MET A 197 -7.34 -12.09 -11.16
C MET A 197 -8.65 -12.02 -11.92
#